data_AF-A0A167D370-F1
#
_entry.id   AF-A0A167D370-F1
#
_cell.length_a   1.000
_cell.length_b   1.000
_cell.length_c   1.000
_cell.angle_alpha   90.00
_cell.angle_beta   90.00
_cell.angle_gamma   90.00
#
_symmetry.space_group_name_H-M   'P 1'
#
loop_
_entity.id
_entity.type
_entity.pdbx_description
1 polymer ?
#
loop_
_entity_poly.entity_id
_entity_poly.type
_entity_poly.pdbx_seq_one_letter_code
_entity_poly.pdbx_strand_id
1 'polypeptide(L)'
;MHFTVIVPLVLSIVAFVLSFLALFAGHKEGFMEDYDVVRLNMSTLGHNLIPTATEEADPASTTDGFLDRFIDGVSDRVSDVINDIGNDVADRLADELGISEWYSLHLMDVCQGDFAPNVTAPNAWLNVTNCTQPSPAPNVNLTKMLDQELSVGPLRLSLADLNWPDSIEETMDKVNKFLLAIWVLYVLGIAFSGLAILGSLAAFFLGFKKRMTLTNFVFAFLAALVLFAGSLITTIGAKEGAKQITDIGEDIGISAEAGQKFMIISWVAFAVMFAAAIYWVTQFCVERRSTRRRGFSEKRHQKGSF
;
A
#
# COMPACT_ATOMS: atom_id res chain seq x y z
N MET A 1 -37.53 10.21 15.71
CA MET A 1 -36.32 10.80 15.08
C MET A 1 -35.47 9.69 14.44
N HIS A 2 -36.02 8.89 13.52
CA HIS A 2 -35.29 7.75 12.92
C HIS A 2 -34.30 8.22 11.82
N PHE A 3 -34.63 9.32 11.14
CA PHE A 3 -33.83 9.89 10.06
C PHE A 3 -32.43 10.36 10.49
N THR A 4 -32.22 10.68 11.77
CA THR A 4 -30.91 11.13 12.23
C THR A 4 -29.87 9.99 12.23
N VAL A 5 -30.31 8.72 12.29
CA VAL A 5 -29.44 7.52 12.22
C VAL A 5 -28.92 7.26 10.80
N ILE A 6 -29.52 7.86 9.78
CA ILE A 6 -29.10 7.66 8.38
C ILE A 6 -27.69 8.21 8.16
N VAL A 7 -27.37 9.37 8.76
CA VAL A 7 -26.05 10.00 8.61
C VAL A 7 -24.92 9.09 9.10
N PRO A 8 -24.87 8.63 10.36
CA PRO A 8 -23.80 7.73 10.80
C PRO A 8 -23.83 6.38 10.09
N LEU A 9 -25.01 5.88 9.68
CA LEU A 9 -25.11 4.64 8.91
C LEU A 9 -24.39 4.76 7.56
N VAL A 10 -24.66 5.84 6.81
CA VAL A 10 -24.00 6.10 5.53
C VAL A 10 -22.50 6.28 5.72
N LEU A 11 -22.08 7.06 6.73
CA LEU A 11 -20.65 7.25 7.03
C LEU A 11 -19.95 5.92 7.35
N SER A 12 -20.58 5.05 8.14
CA SER A 12 -20.02 3.73 8.46
C SER A 12 -19.98 2.81 7.24
N ILE A 13 -20.98 2.85 6.34
CA ILE A 13 -20.97 2.11 5.07
C ILE A 13 -19.84 2.60 4.17
N VAL A 14 -19.67 3.92 4.03
CA VAL A 14 -18.60 4.48 3.19
C VAL A 14 -17.23 4.05 3.71
N ALA A 15 -16.97 4.16 5.02
CA ALA A 15 -15.71 3.68 5.58
C ALA A 15 -15.52 2.17 5.39
N PHE A 16 -16.56 1.37 5.62
CA PHE A 16 -16.51 -0.08 5.39
C PHE A 16 -16.10 -0.41 3.94
N VAL A 17 -16.73 0.25 2.96
CA VAL A 17 -16.43 0.05 1.55
C VAL A 17 -15.01 0.52 1.23
N LEU A 18 -14.60 1.72 1.68
CA LEU A 18 -13.25 2.23 1.43
C LEU A 18 -12.16 1.34 2.04
N SER A 19 -12.36 0.82 3.25
CA SER A 19 -11.43 -0.11 3.88
C SER A 19 -11.37 -1.45 3.14
N PHE A 20 -12.51 -1.93 2.62
CA PHE A 20 -12.54 -3.15 1.81
C PHE A 20 -11.84 -2.95 0.45
N LEU A 21 -12.06 -1.81 -0.21
CA LEU A 21 -11.38 -1.44 -1.44
C LEU A 21 -9.87 -1.30 -1.24
N ALA A 22 -9.43 -0.68 -0.13
CA ALA A 22 -8.01 -0.61 0.22
C ALA A 22 -7.39 -2.00 0.43
N LEU A 23 -8.12 -2.91 1.08
CA LEU A 23 -7.64 -4.26 1.38
C LEU A 23 -7.47 -5.13 0.12
N PHE A 24 -8.34 -4.96 -0.88
CA PHE A 24 -8.38 -5.77 -2.10
C PHE A 24 -7.97 -5.01 -3.36
N ALA A 25 -7.33 -3.85 -3.23
CA ALA A 25 -6.71 -3.17 -4.35
C ALA A 25 -5.65 -4.08 -4.99
N GLY A 26 -5.59 -4.16 -6.32
CA GLY A 26 -4.62 -5.00 -7.03
C GLY A 26 -5.03 -6.47 -7.20
N HIS A 27 -6.15 -6.91 -6.61
CA HIS A 27 -6.59 -8.31 -6.63
C HIS A 27 -6.72 -8.95 -8.03
N LYS A 28 -6.90 -8.13 -9.06
CA LYS A 28 -6.93 -8.53 -10.47
C LYS A 28 -6.54 -7.35 -11.36
N GLU A 29 -6.13 -7.69 -12.57
CA GLU A 29 -5.92 -6.71 -13.65
C GLU A 29 -7.15 -5.81 -13.85
N GLY A 30 -6.90 -4.51 -14.01
CA GLY A 30 -7.87 -3.42 -14.13
C GLY A 30 -8.57 -3.03 -12.83
N PHE A 31 -8.25 -3.62 -11.67
CA PHE A 31 -8.91 -3.30 -10.40
C PHE A 31 -8.02 -2.53 -9.43
N MET A 32 -8.17 -1.20 -9.42
CA MET A 32 -7.53 -0.30 -8.45
C MET A 32 -6.00 -0.49 -8.35
N GLU A 33 -5.34 -0.72 -9.48
CA GLU A 33 -3.90 -1.03 -9.55
C GLU A 33 -3.03 0.12 -9.03
N ASP A 34 -3.45 1.37 -9.25
CA ASP A 34 -2.76 2.57 -8.72
C ASP A 34 -2.96 2.80 -7.21
N TYR A 35 -3.67 1.92 -6.51
CA TYR A 35 -3.85 2.00 -5.05
C TYR A 35 -2.85 1.12 -4.32
N ASP A 36 -1.62 1.09 -4.83
CA ASP A 36 -0.48 0.47 -4.17
C ASP A 36 -0.08 1.21 -2.89
N VAL A 37 0.60 0.50 -1.99
CA VAL A 37 1.20 1.06 -0.78
C VAL A 37 2.58 1.63 -1.09
N VAL A 38 3.37 0.87 -1.85
CA VAL A 38 4.69 1.25 -2.36
C VAL A 38 4.79 0.75 -3.80
N ARG A 39 5.39 1.55 -4.67
CA ARG A 39 5.72 1.20 -6.04
C ARG A 39 7.22 1.20 -6.21
N LEU A 40 7.74 0.22 -6.91
CA LEU A 40 9.13 0.11 -7.33
C LEU A 40 9.18 0.41 -8.82
N ASN A 41 10.05 1.34 -9.20
CA ASN A 41 10.42 1.59 -10.58
C ASN A 41 11.81 1.01 -10.82
N MET A 42 11.88 0.09 -11.78
CA MET A 42 13.05 -0.64 -12.20
C MET A 42 13.40 -0.38 -13.66
N SER A 43 12.77 0.61 -14.31
CA SER A 43 13.05 0.93 -15.71
C SER A 43 14.48 1.37 -15.96
N THR A 44 15.15 1.92 -14.94
CA THR A 44 16.55 2.33 -15.01
C THR A 44 17.52 1.23 -14.56
N LEU A 45 17.06 -0.01 -14.41
CA LEU A 45 17.90 -1.09 -13.90
C LEU A 45 19.12 -1.32 -14.80
N GLY A 46 20.31 -1.28 -14.20
CA GLY A 46 21.57 -1.45 -14.93
C GLY A 46 22.10 -0.21 -15.66
N HIS A 47 21.35 0.91 -15.75
CA HIS A 47 21.87 2.17 -16.32
C HIS A 47 23.13 2.66 -15.59
N ASN A 48 23.16 2.53 -14.26
CA ASN A 48 24.28 2.97 -13.42
C ASN A 48 25.43 1.95 -13.34
N LEU A 49 25.23 0.74 -13.89
CA LEU A 49 26.26 -0.29 -13.96
C LEU A 49 27.14 -0.16 -15.22
N ILE A 50 26.73 0.68 -16.18
CA ILE A 50 27.48 0.99 -17.39
C ILE A 50 28.18 2.34 -17.17
N PRO A 51 29.53 2.42 -17.17
CA PRO A 51 30.22 3.67 -16.99
C PRO A 51 29.86 4.58 -18.18
N THR A 52 29.17 5.68 -17.92
CA THR A 52 29.03 6.75 -18.91
C THR A 52 30.44 7.29 -19.13
N ALA A 53 30.98 7.08 -20.34
CA ALA A 53 32.34 7.47 -20.73
C ALA A 53 32.53 9.00 -20.83
N THR A 54 32.11 9.76 -19.81
CA THR A 54 32.14 11.23 -19.82
C THR A 54 32.68 11.84 -18.53
N GLU A 55 33.09 11.06 -17.53
CA GLU A 55 33.89 11.62 -16.44
C GLU A 55 35.27 10.98 -16.42
N GLU A 56 36.27 11.86 -16.48
CA GLU A 56 37.69 11.54 -16.51
C GLU A 56 38.03 10.48 -15.45
N ALA A 57 38.53 9.34 -15.91
CA ALA A 57 38.84 8.19 -15.10
C ALA A 57 39.77 8.55 -13.93
N ASP A 58 39.24 8.47 -12.71
CA ASP A 58 40.03 8.36 -11.50
C ASP A 58 40.38 6.87 -11.30
N PRO A 59 41.66 6.44 -11.39
CA PRO A 59 42.06 5.05 -11.56
C PRO A 59 42.00 4.20 -10.27
N ALA A 60 41.09 4.53 -9.35
CA ALA A 60 41.01 3.93 -8.03
C ALA A 60 39.61 3.46 -7.60
N SER A 61 38.61 3.45 -8.49
CA SER A 61 37.32 2.80 -8.19
C SER A 61 37.36 1.33 -8.63
N THR A 62 37.05 0.43 -7.70
CA THR A 62 37.12 -1.03 -7.80
C THR A 62 36.07 -1.65 -8.74
N THR A 63 35.61 -0.88 -9.72
CA THR A 63 34.51 -1.19 -10.65
C THR A 63 34.94 -2.14 -11.77
N ASP A 64 36.26 -2.25 -12.02
CA ASP A 64 36.84 -3.11 -13.06
C ASP A 64 36.49 -4.60 -12.87
N GLY A 65 36.31 -5.09 -11.64
CA GLY A 65 36.07 -6.52 -11.40
C GLY A 65 34.64 -6.99 -11.63
N PHE A 66 33.65 -6.09 -11.61
CA PHE A 66 32.24 -6.43 -11.77
C PHE A 66 31.82 -6.34 -13.24
N LEU A 67 32.22 -5.26 -13.93
CA LEU A 67 31.99 -5.11 -15.36
C LEU A 67 32.69 -6.21 -16.16
N ASP A 68 33.94 -6.56 -15.84
CA ASP A 68 34.66 -7.61 -16.56
C ASP A 68 34.02 -8.99 -16.34
N ARG A 69 33.36 -9.23 -15.18
CA ARG A 69 32.59 -10.47 -14.92
C ARG A 69 31.21 -10.49 -15.55
N PHE A 70 30.50 -9.37 -15.52
CA PHE A 70 29.21 -9.22 -16.19
C PHE A 70 29.43 -9.31 -17.70
N ILE A 71 30.40 -8.58 -18.24
CA ILE A 71 30.83 -8.66 -19.63
C ILE A 71 31.33 -10.07 -19.92
N ASP A 72 32.21 -10.73 -19.17
CA ASP A 72 32.61 -12.12 -19.49
C ASP A 72 31.43 -13.12 -19.46
N GLY A 73 30.45 -12.93 -18.57
CA GLY A 73 29.25 -13.78 -18.50
C GLY A 73 28.24 -13.53 -19.62
N VAL A 74 28.24 -12.31 -20.16
CA VAL A 74 27.22 -11.78 -21.09
C VAL A 74 27.78 -11.57 -22.51
N SER A 75 29.11 -11.46 -22.67
CA SER A 75 29.86 -11.10 -23.90
C SER A 75 29.70 -12.13 -25.00
N ASP A 76 29.66 -13.42 -24.66
CA ASP A 76 29.38 -14.48 -25.63
C ASP A 76 27.91 -14.47 -26.15
N ARG A 77 26.99 -13.78 -25.46
CA ARG A 77 25.55 -13.75 -25.77
C ARG A 77 25.02 -12.38 -26.24
N VAL A 78 25.72 -11.31 -25.92
CA VAL A 78 25.29 -9.90 -26.13
C VAL A 78 26.31 -9.12 -26.97
N SER A 79 27.34 -9.79 -27.50
CA SER A 79 28.36 -9.21 -28.38
C SER A 79 27.76 -8.39 -29.54
N ASP A 80 26.61 -8.78 -30.08
CA ASP A 80 25.95 -8.06 -31.18
C ASP A 80 25.23 -6.78 -30.72
N VAL A 81 24.79 -6.69 -29.46
CA VAL A 81 24.06 -5.54 -28.89
C VAL A 81 25.03 -4.45 -28.40
N ILE A 82 26.18 -4.85 -27.83
CA ILE A 82 27.22 -3.91 -27.38
C ILE A 82 27.93 -3.24 -28.57
N ASN A 83 28.01 -3.93 -29.71
CA ASN A 83 28.69 -3.43 -30.92
C ASN A 83 27.84 -2.47 -31.76
N ASP A 84 26.52 -2.40 -31.55
CA ASP A 84 25.60 -1.52 -32.29
C ASP A 84 24.96 -0.52 -31.31
N ILE A 85 25.56 0.68 -31.16
CA ILE A 85 24.95 1.91 -30.58
C ILE A 85 25.03 1.95 -29.02
N GLY A 86 25.46 3.02 -28.33
CA GLY A 86 24.99 4.41 -28.30
C GLY A 86 23.78 4.55 -27.33
N ASN A 87 23.84 5.48 -26.38
CA ASN A 87 22.89 6.00 -25.34
C ASN A 87 21.56 5.28 -24.94
N ASP A 88 21.01 4.30 -25.65
CA ASP A 88 19.75 3.55 -25.39
C ASP A 88 20.02 2.10 -24.91
N VAL A 89 21.24 1.78 -24.46
CA VAL A 89 21.66 0.39 -24.15
C VAL A 89 20.82 -0.22 -23.03
N ALA A 90 20.44 0.56 -22.02
CA ALA A 90 19.80 0.01 -20.83
C ALA A 90 18.27 -0.16 -20.97
N ASP A 91 17.58 0.69 -21.75
CA ASP A 91 16.19 0.43 -22.17
C ASP A 91 16.11 -0.89 -22.97
N ARG A 92 17.07 -1.12 -23.90
CA ARG A 92 17.15 -2.37 -24.67
C ARG A 92 17.56 -3.57 -23.82
N LEU A 93 18.34 -3.34 -22.77
CA LEU A 93 18.75 -4.40 -21.85
C LEU A 93 17.59 -4.84 -20.98
N ALA A 94 16.75 -3.93 -20.46
CA ALA A 94 15.55 -4.30 -19.72
C ALA A 94 14.59 -5.16 -20.58
N ASP A 95 14.36 -4.74 -21.84
CA ASP A 95 13.58 -5.49 -22.83
C ASP A 95 14.18 -6.88 -23.10
N GLU A 96 15.51 -6.99 -23.21
CA GLU A 96 16.21 -8.25 -23.51
C GLU A 96 16.39 -9.15 -22.27
N LEU A 97 16.36 -8.59 -21.06
CA LEU A 97 16.36 -9.32 -19.80
C LEU A 97 14.98 -9.92 -19.49
N GLY A 98 13.91 -9.36 -20.06
CA GLY A 98 12.53 -9.82 -19.87
C GLY A 98 12.00 -9.59 -18.45
N ILE A 99 12.51 -8.56 -17.78
CA ILE A 99 12.10 -8.16 -16.42
C ILE A 99 11.02 -7.09 -16.50
N SER A 100 10.11 -7.07 -15.52
CA SER A 100 9.08 -6.01 -15.48
C SER A 100 9.69 -4.66 -15.09
N GLU A 101 9.32 -3.59 -15.79
CA GLU A 101 9.86 -2.24 -15.54
C GLU A 101 9.37 -1.63 -14.22
N TRP A 102 8.25 -2.10 -13.68
CA TRP A 102 7.75 -1.66 -12.38
C TRP A 102 7.03 -2.76 -11.63
N TYR A 103 7.03 -2.65 -10.30
CA TYR A 103 6.28 -3.50 -9.38
C TYR A 103 5.48 -2.63 -8.42
N SER A 104 4.21 -2.96 -8.17
CA SER A 104 3.37 -2.26 -7.22
C SER A 104 2.93 -3.21 -6.11
N LEU A 105 3.19 -2.80 -4.88
CA LEU A 105 2.99 -3.60 -3.67
C LEU A 105 1.66 -3.17 -3.04
N HIS A 106 0.66 -4.04 -3.11
CA HIS A 106 -0.60 -3.87 -2.43
C HIS A 106 -0.61 -4.61 -1.09
N LEU A 107 -1.71 -4.52 -0.36
CA LEU A 107 -1.82 -5.13 0.96
C LEU A 107 -1.89 -6.66 0.93
N MET A 108 -2.35 -7.21 -0.19
CA MET A 108 -2.62 -8.63 -0.37
C MET A 108 -1.87 -9.25 -1.54
N ASP A 109 -1.42 -8.45 -2.49
CA ASP A 109 -0.83 -8.91 -3.74
C ASP A 109 0.24 -7.93 -4.21
N VAL A 110 0.99 -8.36 -5.22
CA VAL A 110 1.97 -7.57 -5.94
C VAL A 110 1.59 -7.64 -7.41
N CYS A 111 1.49 -6.49 -8.06
CA CYS A 111 1.31 -6.39 -9.50
C CYS A 111 2.61 -5.94 -10.15
N GLN A 112 2.81 -6.35 -11.40
CA GLN A 112 3.98 -6.01 -12.19
C GLN A 112 3.55 -5.66 -13.62
N GLY A 113 4.43 -4.95 -14.32
CA GLY A 113 4.26 -4.67 -15.72
C GLY A 113 5.24 -3.64 -16.26
N ASP A 114 4.85 -3.08 -17.39
CA ASP A 114 5.71 -2.24 -18.24
C ASP A 114 5.06 -0.87 -18.42
N PHE A 115 5.83 0.13 -18.86
CA PHE A 115 5.34 1.44 -19.22
C PHE A 115 4.90 1.45 -20.69
N ALA A 116 3.64 1.79 -20.94
CA ALA A 116 3.13 1.98 -22.30
C ALA A 116 2.96 3.48 -22.60
N PRO A 117 3.30 3.97 -23.81
CA PRO A 117 3.89 3.22 -24.92
C PRO A 117 5.41 2.98 -24.79
N ASN A 118 6.10 3.72 -23.91
CA ASN A 118 7.52 3.59 -23.53
C ASN A 118 7.78 4.48 -22.30
N VAL A 119 8.83 4.20 -21.52
CA VAL A 119 9.26 5.02 -20.36
C VAL A 119 9.61 6.47 -20.70
N THR A 120 10.17 6.73 -21.88
CA THR A 120 10.57 8.09 -22.31
C THR A 120 9.42 8.93 -22.84
N ALA A 121 8.22 8.36 -22.98
CA ALA A 121 7.06 9.08 -23.50
C ALA A 121 6.51 10.08 -22.45
N PRO A 122 6.16 11.32 -22.85
CA PRO A 122 5.64 12.33 -21.93
C PRO A 122 4.29 11.95 -21.27
N ASN A 123 3.61 10.93 -21.80
CA ASN A 123 2.34 10.42 -21.30
C ASN A 123 2.42 8.90 -21.04
N ALA A 124 3.55 8.40 -20.54
CA ALA A 124 3.68 7.00 -20.17
C ALA A 124 2.65 6.63 -19.08
N TRP A 125 1.99 5.49 -19.23
CA TRP A 125 1.10 4.91 -18.23
C TRP A 125 1.56 3.50 -17.89
N LEU A 126 1.11 3.01 -16.73
CA LEU A 126 1.43 1.68 -16.25
C LEU A 126 0.55 0.66 -16.96
N ASN A 127 1.17 -0.23 -17.73
CA ASN A 127 0.52 -1.36 -18.35
C ASN A 127 0.76 -2.60 -17.49
N VAL A 128 -0.27 -3.07 -16.80
CA VAL A 128 -0.18 -4.22 -15.91
C VAL A 128 -0.16 -5.50 -16.74
N THR A 129 0.82 -6.37 -16.49
CA THR A 129 0.99 -7.63 -17.21
C THR A 129 0.61 -8.84 -16.37
N ASN A 130 0.84 -8.78 -15.06
CA ASN A 130 0.54 -9.88 -14.15
C ASN A 130 0.39 -9.38 -12.71
N CYS A 131 -0.45 -10.07 -11.92
CA CYS A 131 -0.57 -9.86 -10.48
C CYS A 131 -0.54 -11.20 -9.73
N THR A 132 0.15 -11.23 -8.60
CA THR A 132 0.25 -12.43 -7.76
C THR A 132 -1.10 -12.79 -7.13
N GLN A 133 -1.27 -14.06 -6.76
CA GLN A 133 -2.45 -14.46 -5.99
C GLN A 133 -2.49 -13.79 -4.62
N PRO A 134 -3.68 -13.45 -4.10
CA PRO A 134 -3.80 -12.66 -2.90
C PRO A 134 -3.50 -13.51 -1.68
N SER A 135 -2.61 -13.01 -0.82
CA SER A 135 -2.28 -13.64 0.45
C SER A 135 -2.04 -12.60 1.53
N PRO A 136 -2.41 -12.87 2.80
CA PRO A 136 -2.10 -11.97 3.91
C PRO A 136 -0.58 -11.87 4.05
N ALA A 137 -0.02 -10.67 3.87
CA ALA A 137 1.41 -10.47 3.69
C ALA A 137 1.93 -11.30 2.51
N PRO A 138 1.72 -10.83 1.26
CA PRO A 138 2.33 -11.48 0.11
C PRO A 138 3.80 -11.69 0.46
N ASN A 139 4.33 -12.91 0.34
CA ASN A 139 5.71 -13.19 0.69
C ASN A 139 6.60 -12.53 -0.38
N VAL A 140 6.67 -11.20 -0.34
CA VAL A 140 7.42 -10.39 -1.30
C VAL A 140 8.85 -10.82 -1.13
N ASN A 141 9.38 -11.46 -2.16
CA ASN A 141 10.77 -11.84 -2.24
C ASN A 141 11.20 -11.47 -3.66
N LEU A 142 11.58 -10.19 -3.82
CA LEU A 142 12.02 -9.63 -5.09
C LEU A 142 13.17 -10.45 -5.67
N THR A 143 14.08 -10.96 -4.83
CA THR A 143 15.18 -11.83 -5.26
C THR A 143 14.65 -13.04 -6.02
N LYS A 144 13.67 -13.76 -5.47
CA LYS A 144 13.07 -14.94 -6.13
C LYS A 144 12.25 -14.59 -7.36
N MET A 145 11.48 -13.50 -7.30
CA MET A 145 10.67 -13.07 -8.45
C MET A 145 11.58 -12.68 -9.63
N LEU A 146 12.61 -11.89 -9.35
CA LEU A 146 13.56 -11.44 -10.36
C LEU A 146 14.46 -12.59 -10.85
N ASP A 147 14.87 -13.52 -9.99
CA ASP A 147 15.70 -14.67 -10.39
C ASP A 147 14.90 -15.61 -11.30
N GLN A 148 13.61 -15.78 -11.00
CA GLN A 148 12.70 -16.54 -11.85
C GLN A 148 12.52 -15.86 -13.21
N GLU A 149 12.30 -14.55 -13.27
CA GLU A 149 12.18 -13.80 -14.54
C GLU A 149 13.47 -13.89 -15.36
N LEU A 150 14.62 -13.65 -14.75
CA LEU A 150 15.93 -13.72 -15.42
C LEU A 150 16.30 -15.14 -15.89
N SER A 151 15.90 -16.18 -15.15
CA SER A 151 16.18 -17.57 -15.51
C SER A 151 15.37 -18.05 -16.73
N VAL A 152 14.16 -17.49 -16.91
CA VAL A 152 13.26 -17.80 -18.02
C VAL A 152 13.49 -16.84 -19.21
N GLY A 153 14.11 -15.69 -18.95
CA GLY A 153 14.45 -14.68 -19.94
C GLY A 153 15.42 -15.14 -21.04
N PRO A 154 15.52 -14.38 -22.15
CA PRO A 154 16.32 -14.72 -23.33
C PRO A 154 17.79 -15.04 -23.00
N LEU A 155 18.35 -14.31 -22.02
CA LEU A 155 19.75 -14.39 -21.64
C LEU A 155 20.05 -15.44 -20.56
N ARG A 156 19.03 -15.99 -19.89
CA ARG A 156 19.13 -16.99 -18.80
C ARG A 156 20.20 -16.62 -17.76
N LEU A 157 20.07 -15.43 -17.18
CA LEU A 157 20.98 -14.92 -16.17
C LEU A 157 20.49 -15.27 -14.76
N SER A 158 21.36 -15.10 -13.77
CA SER A 158 21.03 -15.24 -12.35
C SER A 158 21.26 -13.93 -11.62
N LEU A 159 20.58 -13.71 -10.49
CA LEU A 159 20.79 -12.49 -9.69
C LEU A 159 22.22 -12.30 -9.19
N ALA A 160 22.98 -13.41 -9.06
CA ALA A 160 24.37 -13.39 -8.64
C ALA A 160 25.26 -12.60 -9.62
N ASP A 161 24.85 -12.53 -10.89
CA ASP A 161 25.58 -11.82 -11.95
C ASP A 161 25.36 -10.29 -11.89
N LEU A 162 24.33 -9.84 -11.17
CA LEU A 162 23.96 -8.41 -11.03
C LEU A 162 24.50 -7.77 -9.74
N ASN A 163 25.33 -8.48 -8.96
CA ASN A 163 25.81 -8.06 -7.64
C ASN A 163 24.66 -7.58 -6.73
N TRP A 164 23.57 -8.35 -6.72
CA TRP A 164 22.38 -8.04 -5.94
C TRP A 164 22.72 -7.99 -4.44
N PRO A 165 22.40 -6.89 -3.74
CA PRO A 165 22.78 -6.75 -2.35
C PRO A 165 21.90 -7.60 -1.42
N ASP A 166 22.54 -8.37 -0.52
CA ASP A 166 21.88 -9.20 0.50
C ASP A 166 20.91 -8.40 1.41
N SER A 167 21.12 -7.08 1.53
CA SER A 167 20.28 -6.16 2.30
C SER A 167 18.84 -6.06 1.76
N ILE A 168 18.60 -6.41 0.50
CA ILE A 168 17.26 -6.41 -0.09
C ILE A 168 16.40 -7.52 0.52
N GLU A 169 16.96 -8.71 0.78
CA GLU A 169 16.20 -9.80 1.41
C GLU A 169 15.73 -9.42 2.81
N GLU A 170 16.61 -8.82 3.62
CA GLU A 170 16.25 -8.32 4.96
C GLU A 170 15.19 -7.21 4.89
N THR A 171 15.27 -6.36 3.86
CA THR A 171 14.31 -5.27 3.64
C THR A 171 12.95 -5.83 3.23
N MET A 172 12.90 -6.83 2.36
CA MET A 172 11.66 -7.51 1.98
C MET A 172 10.99 -8.20 3.17
N ASP A 173 11.78 -8.81 4.06
CA ASP A 173 11.26 -9.37 5.31
C ASP A 173 10.60 -8.32 6.22
N LYS A 174 11.16 -7.09 6.26
CA LYS A 174 10.54 -5.95 6.96
C LYS A 174 9.26 -5.49 6.27
N VAL A 175 9.27 -5.43 4.93
CA VAL A 175 8.09 -5.09 4.10
C VAL A 175 6.95 -6.08 4.37
N ASN A 176 7.23 -7.39 4.37
CA ASN A 176 6.21 -8.41 4.64
C ASN A 176 5.60 -8.27 6.03
N LYS A 177 6.41 -8.04 7.07
CA LYS A 177 5.92 -7.77 8.43
C LYS A 177 5.10 -6.48 8.52
N PHE A 178 5.51 -5.45 7.78
CA PHE A 178 4.81 -4.18 7.70
C PHE A 178 3.44 -4.31 7.03
N LEU A 179 3.37 -4.97 5.86
CA LEU A 179 2.13 -5.26 5.16
C LEU A 179 1.20 -6.14 6.01
N LEU A 180 1.73 -7.14 6.71
CA LEU A 180 0.97 -7.96 7.66
C LEU A 180 0.32 -7.11 8.76
N ALA A 181 1.07 -6.19 9.35
CA ALA A 181 0.58 -5.33 10.42
C ALA A 181 -0.57 -4.45 9.93
N ILE A 182 -0.44 -3.84 8.75
CA ILE A 182 -1.49 -3.01 8.16
C ILE A 182 -2.70 -3.86 7.79
N TRP A 183 -2.49 -5.06 7.21
CA TRP A 183 -3.56 -6.00 6.91
C TRP A 183 -4.42 -6.33 8.13
N VAL A 184 -3.79 -6.67 9.26
CA VAL A 184 -4.50 -6.95 10.53
C VAL A 184 -5.33 -5.74 10.97
N LEU A 185 -4.76 -4.53 10.90
CA LEU A 185 -5.47 -3.31 11.27
C LEU A 185 -6.67 -3.06 10.35
N TYR A 186 -6.52 -3.23 9.04
CA TYR A 186 -7.61 -3.06 8.09
C TYR A 186 -8.74 -4.08 8.30
N VAL A 187 -8.41 -5.35 8.54
CA VAL A 187 -9.41 -6.39 8.85
C VAL A 187 -10.19 -6.06 10.12
N LEU A 188 -9.50 -5.63 11.19
CA LEU A 188 -10.15 -5.18 12.42
C LEU A 188 -11.03 -3.93 12.19
N GLY A 189 -10.55 -2.97 11.39
CA GLY A 189 -11.30 -1.79 10.99
C GLY A 189 -12.59 -2.15 10.25
N ILE A 190 -12.52 -3.06 9.28
CA ILE A 190 -13.68 -3.58 8.52
C ILE A 190 -14.66 -4.29 9.47
N ALA A 191 -14.17 -5.14 10.37
CA ALA A 191 -15.01 -5.87 11.31
C ALA A 191 -15.78 -4.92 12.25
N PHE A 192 -15.10 -3.96 12.88
CA PHE A 192 -15.75 -2.99 13.76
C PHE A 192 -16.68 -2.04 13.01
N SER A 193 -16.34 -1.64 11.79
CA SER A 193 -17.21 -0.85 10.91
C SER A 193 -18.48 -1.62 10.55
N GLY A 194 -18.36 -2.90 10.22
CA GLY A 194 -19.50 -3.80 9.97
C GLY A 194 -20.41 -3.92 11.18
N LEU A 195 -19.85 -4.10 12.38
CA LEU A 195 -20.63 -4.13 13.62
C LEU A 195 -21.33 -2.79 13.90
N ALA A 196 -20.69 -1.66 13.59
CA ALA A 196 -21.29 -0.33 13.71
C ALA A 196 -22.43 -0.11 12.70
N ILE A 197 -22.37 -0.70 11.50
CA ILE A 197 -23.46 -0.70 10.52
C ILE A 197 -24.65 -1.49 11.08
N LEU A 198 -24.42 -2.71 11.59
CA LEU A 198 -25.47 -3.55 12.17
C LEU A 198 -26.14 -2.87 13.37
N GLY A 199 -25.36 -2.23 14.25
CA GLY A 199 -25.92 -1.49 15.37
C GLY A 199 -26.69 -0.24 14.93
N SER A 200 -26.26 0.46 13.87
CA SER A 200 -26.99 1.58 13.27
C SER A 200 -28.33 1.14 12.66
N LEU A 201 -28.35 0.03 11.92
CA LEU A 201 -29.58 -0.56 11.38
C LEU A 201 -30.54 -0.98 12.48
N ALA A 202 -30.02 -1.65 13.51
CA ALA A 202 -30.84 -2.06 14.63
C ALA A 202 -31.41 -0.83 15.37
N ALA A 203 -30.68 0.28 15.49
CA ALA A 203 -31.17 1.52 16.12
C ALA A 203 -32.26 2.19 15.27
N PHE A 204 -32.17 2.05 13.95
CA PHE A 204 -33.20 2.51 13.02
C PHE A 204 -34.53 1.74 13.21
N PHE A 205 -34.51 0.42 13.41
CA PHE A 205 -35.74 -0.37 13.57
C PHE A 205 -36.26 -0.45 15.01
N LEU A 206 -35.38 -0.56 16.00
CA LEU A 206 -35.74 -0.81 17.41
C LEU A 206 -35.79 0.45 18.27
N GLY A 207 -35.39 1.60 17.70
CA GLY A 207 -35.33 2.89 18.37
C GLY A 207 -34.11 3.04 19.30
N PHE A 208 -33.94 4.26 19.81
CA PHE A 208 -32.79 4.64 20.62
C PHE A 208 -32.90 4.09 22.05
N LYS A 209 -32.07 3.10 22.36
CA LYS A 209 -31.82 2.62 23.73
C LYS A 209 -30.40 3.00 24.15
N LYS A 210 -30.24 3.52 25.36
CA LYS A 210 -28.92 3.94 25.90
C LYS A 210 -27.82 2.89 25.77
N ARG A 211 -28.15 1.61 25.97
CA ARG A 211 -27.17 0.51 25.81
C ARG A 211 -26.70 0.37 24.37
N MET A 212 -27.64 0.49 23.43
CA MET A 212 -27.38 0.37 22.00
C MET A 212 -26.55 1.53 21.45
N THR A 213 -26.88 2.76 21.84
CA THR A 213 -26.11 3.95 21.44
C THR A 213 -24.68 3.89 21.97
N LEU A 214 -24.50 3.40 23.21
CA LEU A 214 -23.17 3.19 23.78
C LEU A 214 -22.39 2.09 23.04
N THR A 215 -23.00 0.94 22.79
CA THR A 215 -22.34 -0.16 22.05
C THR A 215 -21.93 0.30 20.64
N ASN A 216 -22.80 1.02 19.94
CA ASN A 216 -22.49 1.50 18.60
C ASN A 216 -21.39 2.58 18.59
N PHE A 217 -21.38 3.46 19.60
CA PHE A 217 -20.26 4.38 19.82
C PHE A 217 -18.94 3.64 20.00
N VAL A 218 -18.92 2.59 20.84
CA VAL A 218 -17.71 1.80 21.09
C VAL A 218 -17.19 1.18 19.79
N PHE A 219 -18.06 0.54 18.98
CA PHE A 219 -17.64 -0.03 17.70
C PHE A 219 -17.14 1.03 16.71
N ALA A 220 -17.86 2.14 16.55
CA ALA A 220 -17.43 3.23 15.68
C ALA A 220 -16.10 3.86 16.13
N PHE A 221 -15.90 4.00 17.44
CA PHE A 221 -14.66 4.52 18.01
C PHE A 221 -13.48 3.56 17.82
N LEU A 222 -13.68 2.26 18.08
CA LEU A 222 -12.66 1.24 17.83
C LEU A 222 -12.30 1.15 16.35
N ALA A 223 -13.29 1.20 15.45
CA ALA A 223 -13.04 1.27 14.01
C ALA A 223 -12.21 2.50 13.63
N ALA A 224 -12.59 3.70 14.12
CA ALA A 224 -11.83 4.92 13.86
C ALA A 224 -10.39 4.84 14.39
N LEU A 225 -10.19 4.29 15.59
CA LEU A 225 -8.86 4.17 16.20
C LEU A 225 -7.96 3.23 15.42
N VAL A 226 -8.47 2.08 15.00
CA VAL A 226 -7.69 1.09 14.23
C VAL A 226 -7.39 1.61 12.82
N LEU A 227 -8.36 2.25 12.15
CA LEU A 227 -8.14 2.88 10.84
C LEU A 227 -7.16 4.06 10.93
N PHE A 228 -7.18 4.83 12.01
CA PHE A 228 -6.19 5.86 12.28
C PHE A 228 -4.78 5.26 12.42
N ALA A 229 -4.63 4.21 13.23
CA ALA A 229 -3.36 3.52 13.40
C ALA A 229 -2.86 2.94 12.07
N GLY A 230 -3.74 2.28 11.30
CA GLY A 230 -3.41 1.74 9.97
C GLY A 230 -2.97 2.83 8.99
N SER A 231 -3.70 3.95 8.93
CA SER A 231 -3.36 5.09 8.07
C SER A 231 -2.02 5.73 8.46
N LEU A 232 -1.76 5.87 9.76
CA LEU A 232 -0.53 6.44 10.29
C LEU A 232 0.68 5.55 10.00
N ILE A 233 0.57 4.25 10.32
CA ILE A 233 1.63 3.26 10.05
C ILE A 233 1.91 3.20 8.56
N THR A 234 0.88 3.15 7.72
CA THR A 234 1.08 3.16 6.26
C THR A 234 1.80 4.42 5.80
N THR A 235 1.36 5.59 6.25
CA THR A 235 1.94 6.86 5.80
C THR A 235 3.42 6.97 6.17
N ILE A 236 3.79 6.55 7.39
CA ILE A 236 5.18 6.60 7.86
C ILE A 236 6.00 5.50 7.16
N GLY A 237 5.54 4.25 7.23
CA GLY A 237 6.31 3.12 6.73
C GLY A 237 6.41 3.06 5.21
N ALA A 238 5.41 3.51 4.46
CA ALA A 238 5.52 3.59 3.00
C ALA A 238 6.53 4.66 2.56
N LYS A 239 6.52 5.85 3.20
CA LYS A 239 7.49 6.92 2.87
C LYS A 239 8.91 6.57 3.28
N GLU A 240 9.08 6.04 4.48
CA GLU A 240 10.38 5.66 5.00
C GLU A 240 10.92 4.42 4.28
N GLY A 241 10.06 3.43 4.03
CA GLY A 241 10.41 2.23 3.26
C GLY A 241 10.78 2.56 1.81
N ALA A 242 10.00 3.40 1.13
CA ALA A 242 10.31 3.86 -0.21
C ALA A 242 11.64 4.61 -0.27
N LYS A 243 11.91 5.48 0.72
CA LYS A 243 13.19 6.17 0.81
C LYS A 243 14.35 5.20 0.99
N GLN A 244 14.25 4.26 1.92
CA GLN A 244 15.31 3.27 2.16
C GLN A 244 15.57 2.39 0.94
N ILE A 245 14.52 1.98 0.22
CA ILE A 245 14.68 1.19 -1.00
C ILE A 245 15.34 2.01 -2.10
N THR A 246 14.97 3.29 -2.27
CA THR A 246 15.63 4.18 -3.22
C THR A 246 17.09 4.40 -2.87
N ASP A 247 17.42 4.66 -1.59
CA ASP A 247 18.79 4.90 -1.14
C ASP A 247 19.68 3.65 -1.34
N ILE A 248 19.13 2.42 -1.22
CA ILE A 248 19.87 1.17 -1.46
C ILE A 248 19.90 0.81 -2.96
N GLY A 249 18.83 1.16 -3.68
CA GLY A 249 18.61 0.79 -5.08
C GLY A 249 19.23 1.76 -6.09
N GLU A 250 19.68 2.94 -5.66
CA GLU A 250 20.20 4.00 -6.55
C GLU A 250 21.36 3.49 -7.42
N ASP A 251 22.31 2.74 -6.84
CA ASP A 251 23.48 2.21 -7.55
C ASP A 251 23.12 1.20 -8.66
N ILE A 252 21.98 0.52 -8.52
CA ILE A 252 21.49 -0.49 -9.48
C ILE A 252 20.30 0.01 -10.32
N GLY A 253 19.87 1.26 -10.13
CA GLY A 253 18.79 1.88 -10.90
C GLY A 253 17.38 1.49 -10.44
N ILE A 254 17.21 1.14 -9.16
CA ILE A 254 15.90 0.87 -8.54
C ILE A 254 15.50 2.08 -7.70
N SER A 255 14.29 2.59 -7.94
CA SER A 255 13.68 3.63 -7.12
C SER A 255 12.32 3.18 -6.58
N ALA A 256 11.94 3.68 -5.41
CA ALA A 256 10.67 3.37 -4.80
C ALA A 256 9.90 4.63 -4.44
N GLU A 257 8.58 4.58 -4.63
CA GLU A 257 7.66 5.67 -4.36
C GLU A 257 6.51 5.20 -3.45
N ALA A 258 6.05 6.07 -2.55
CA ALA A 258 4.92 5.77 -1.68
C ALA A 258 3.59 6.03 -2.40
N GLY A 259 2.68 5.07 -2.37
CA GLY A 259 1.40 5.14 -3.09
C GLY A 259 0.42 6.17 -2.50
N GLN A 260 0.30 7.32 -3.17
CA GLN A 260 -0.51 8.43 -2.67
C GLN A 260 -2.02 8.12 -2.66
N LYS A 261 -2.53 7.37 -3.65
CA LYS A 261 -3.96 7.07 -3.75
C LYS A 261 -4.42 6.18 -2.60
N PHE A 262 -3.62 5.18 -2.21
CA PHE A 262 -3.87 4.34 -1.03
C PHE A 262 -3.91 5.17 0.25
N MET A 263 -2.93 6.08 0.45
CA MET A 263 -2.91 6.97 1.61
C MET A 263 -4.19 7.82 1.69
N ILE A 264 -4.64 8.39 0.57
CA ILE A 264 -5.87 9.20 0.53
C ILE A 264 -7.09 8.38 0.99
N ILE A 265 -7.32 7.19 0.43
CA ILE A 265 -8.49 6.39 0.81
C ILE A 265 -8.43 5.92 2.27
N SER A 266 -7.22 5.66 2.79
CA SER A 266 -6.98 5.32 4.19
C SER A 266 -7.45 6.45 5.12
N TRP A 267 -6.98 7.67 4.84
CA TRP A 267 -7.32 8.86 5.63
C TRP A 267 -8.80 9.25 5.50
N VAL A 268 -9.40 9.08 4.32
CA VAL A 268 -10.84 9.32 4.12
C VAL A 268 -11.66 8.30 4.91
N ALA A 269 -11.31 7.02 4.88
CA ALA A 269 -11.98 5.98 5.67
C ALA A 269 -11.92 6.29 7.18
N PHE A 270 -10.75 6.70 7.68
CA PHE A 270 -10.62 7.17 9.05
C PHE A 270 -11.54 8.37 9.34
N ALA A 271 -11.50 9.41 8.50
CA ALA A 271 -12.24 10.65 8.73
C ALA A 271 -13.76 10.44 8.80
N VAL A 272 -14.32 9.65 7.87
CA VAL A 272 -15.76 9.36 7.87
C VAL A 272 -16.17 8.49 9.07
N MET A 273 -15.34 7.53 9.46
CA MET A 273 -15.60 6.71 10.65
C MET A 273 -15.50 7.52 11.95
N PHE A 274 -14.54 8.43 12.03
CA PHE A 274 -14.40 9.36 13.14
C PHE A 274 -15.60 10.29 13.28
N ALA A 275 -16.12 10.80 12.16
CA ALA A 275 -17.37 11.57 12.15
C ALA A 275 -18.56 10.74 12.63
N ALA A 276 -18.66 9.46 12.26
CA ALA A 276 -19.68 8.55 12.79
C ALA A 276 -19.53 8.36 14.32
N ALA A 277 -18.31 8.20 14.83
CA ALA A 277 -18.05 8.11 16.27
C ALA A 277 -18.46 9.37 17.03
N ILE A 278 -18.17 10.57 16.49
CA ILE A 278 -18.63 11.85 17.05
C ILE A 278 -20.16 11.90 17.08
N TYR A 279 -20.82 11.47 16.01
CA TYR A 279 -22.28 11.43 16.00
C TYR A 279 -22.81 10.54 17.15
N TRP A 280 -22.29 9.33 17.32
CA TRP A 280 -22.75 8.43 18.38
C TRP A 280 -22.45 8.95 19.79
N VAL A 281 -21.31 9.62 20.01
CA VAL A 281 -20.99 10.20 21.31
C VAL A 281 -21.91 11.38 21.66
N THR A 282 -22.28 12.20 20.66
CA THR A 282 -23.22 13.31 20.88
C THR A 282 -24.61 12.79 21.24
N GLN A 283 -25.11 11.76 20.56
CA GLN A 283 -26.39 11.12 20.88
C GLN A 283 -26.39 10.52 22.29
N PHE A 284 -25.32 9.80 22.66
CA PHE A 284 -25.17 9.26 24.01
C PHE A 284 -25.18 10.36 25.08
N CYS A 285 -24.50 11.49 24.82
CA CYS A 285 -24.49 12.65 25.72
C CYS A 285 -25.88 13.29 25.87
N VAL A 286 -26.62 13.42 24.76
CA VAL A 286 -27.99 13.98 24.76
C VAL A 286 -28.96 13.07 25.53
N GLU A 287 -28.92 11.76 25.30
CA GLU A 287 -29.73 10.77 26.03
C GLU A 287 -29.43 10.77 27.54
N ARG A 288 -28.15 10.83 27.91
CA ARG A 288 -27.71 10.91 29.30
C ARG A 288 -28.23 12.18 29.98
N ARG A 289 -28.19 13.33 29.28
CA ARG A 289 -28.70 14.61 29.79
C ARG A 289 -30.23 14.60 29.93
N SER A 290 -30.95 14.06 28.95
CA SER A 290 -32.42 13.91 28.99
C SER A 290 -32.89 13.04 30.16
N THR A 291 -32.24 11.88 30.35
CA THR A 291 -32.54 10.97 31.47
C THR A 291 -32.28 11.62 32.82
N ARG A 292 -31.16 12.37 32.96
CA ARG A 292 -30.85 13.12 34.19
C ARG A 292 -31.90 14.19 34.47
N ARG A 293 -32.33 14.97 33.47
CA ARG A 293 -33.39 16.00 33.63
C ARG A 293 -34.73 15.39 34.07
N ARG A 294 -35.14 14.27 33.48
CA ARG A 294 -36.35 13.54 33.89
C ARG A 294 -36.27 13.06 35.34
N GLY A 295 -35.16 12.44 35.75
CA GLY A 295 -34.96 11.99 37.13
C GLY A 295 -34.91 13.14 38.16
N PHE A 296 -34.44 14.33 37.78
CA PHE A 296 -34.51 15.52 38.64
C PHE A 296 -35.94 16.07 38.76
N SER A 297 -36.73 16.06 37.68
CA SER A 297 -38.14 16.49 37.70
C SER A 297 -39.01 15.58 38.58
N GLU A 298 -38.79 14.27 38.50
CA GLU A 298 -39.52 13.26 39.28
C GLU A 298 -39.23 13.40 40.79
N LYS A 299 -37.95 13.58 41.16
CA LYS A 299 -37.55 13.88 42.55
C LYS A 299 -38.10 15.22 43.06
N ARG A 300 -38.33 16.20 42.18
CA ARG A 300 -38.89 17.51 42.54
C ARG A 300 -40.40 17.42 42.79
N HIS A 301 -41.13 16.66 41.98
CA HIS A 301 -42.55 16.36 42.21
C HIS A 301 -42.78 15.61 43.52
N GLN A 302 -41.91 14.64 43.83
CA GLN A 302 -42.02 13.85 45.07
C GLN A 302 -41.77 14.69 46.35
N LYS A 303 -41.03 15.80 46.26
CA LYS A 303 -40.78 16.72 47.38
C LYS A 303 -41.85 17.81 47.56
N GLY A 304 -42.72 18.03 46.56
CA GLY A 304 -43.78 19.05 46.61
C GLY A 304 -45.16 18.52 47.00
N SER A 305 -45.25 17.27 47.47
CA SER A 305 -46.50 16.57 47.80
C SER A 305 -46.74 16.41 49.31
N PHE A 306 -46.18 17.30 50.14
CA PHE A 306 -46.44 17.36 51.59
C PHE A 306 -47.21 18.64 51.93
#